data_AF-A0A7S3B5K7-F1
#
_entry.id   AF-A0A7S3B5K7-F1
#
_cell.length_a   1.000
_cell.length_b   1.000
_cell.length_c   1.000
_cell.angle_alpha   90.00
_cell.angle_beta   90.00
_cell.angle_gamma   90.00
#
_symmetry.space_group_name_H-M   'P 1'
#
loop_
_entity.id
_entity.type
_entity.pdbx_description
1 polymer ?
#
loop_
_entity_poly.entity_id
_entity_poly.type
_entity_poly.pdbx_seq_one_letter_code
_entity_poly.pdbx_strand_id
1 'polypeptide(L)'
;ETSISIDDASAYKAVTPQSALCWVRSMVANLIAVDVPSWANAFKTSASGTYNNQWLLLDVTKAAASTSAGKALQPDTFWVLEEVPGLIHAEDQSSRLNSEAYWPSFNEIFYNSTRSVAGAKGSYDHAMRFRLFEELQGG
;
A
#
# COMPACT_ATOMS: atom_id res chain seq x y z
N GLU A 1 -0.11 6.82 -4.34
CA GLU A 1 -0.04 6.57 -2.88
C GLU A 1 -1.03 7.51 -2.18
N THR A 2 -1.46 7.17 -0.97
CA THR A 2 -2.12 8.13 -0.07
C THR A 2 -1.46 8.09 1.31
N SER A 3 -1.20 9.24 1.91
CA SER A 3 -0.55 9.31 3.22
C SER A 3 -1.45 8.83 4.35
N ILE A 4 -0.88 8.10 5.29
CA ILE A 4 -1.58 7.59 6.48
C ILE A 4 -1.06 8.28 7.74
N SER A 5 -1.95 8.43 8.72
CA SER A 5 -1.63 9.11 9.98
C SER A 5 -1.01 8.16 11.00
N ILE A 6 -0.08 8.67 11.80
CA ILE A 6 0.49 7.96 12.94
C ILE A 6 0.00 8.68 14.21
N ASP A 7 -0.96 8.06 14.89
CA ASP A 7 -1.63 8.61 16.07
C ASP A 7 -0.85 8.26 17.36
N ASP A 8 -0.17 7.11 17.39
CA ASP A 8 0.71 6.73 18.51
C ASP A 8 2.11 7.32 18.33
N ALA A 9 2.39 8.38 19.10
CA ALA A 9 3.69 9.03 19.13
C ALA A 9 4.83 8.09 19.56
N SER A 10 4.54 6.98 20.24
CA SER A 10 5.54 6.00 20.64
C SER A 10 6.21 5.30 19.44
N ALA A 11 5.49 5.18 18.32
CA ALA A 11 5.99 4.60 17.08
C ALA A 11 7.22 5.35 16.53
N TYR A 12 7.29 6.68 16.74
CA TYR A 12 8.41 7.49 16.26
C TYR A 12 9.76 7.15 16.90
N LYS A 13 9.79 6.38 17.99
CA LYS A 13 11.04 5.84 18.55
C LYS A 13 11.80 4.93 17.57
N ALA A 14 11.11 4.37 16.58
CA ALA A 14 11.71 3.55 15.52
C ALA A 14 12.34 4.39 14.39
N VAL A 15 12.11 5.70 14.34
CA VAL A 15 12.69 6.59 13.32
C VAL A 15 14.14 6.90 13.70
N THR A 16 15.08 6.62 12.80
CA THR A 16 16.52 6.86 13.02
C THR A 16 17.16 7.55 11.83
N PRO A 17 18.26 8.32 12.04
CA PRO A 17 18.99 8.94 10.94
C PRO A 17 19.75 7.94 10.06
N GLN A 18 19.96 6.69 10.52
CA GLN A 18 20.57 5.61 9.73
C GLN A 18 19.51 4.92 8.84
N SER A 19 18.83 5.72 8.02
CA SER A 19 17.76 5.27 7.13
C SER A 19 17.75 6.08 5.83
N ALA A 20 16.98 5.64 4.85
CA ALA A 20 16.73 6.35 3.61
C ALA A 20 15.31 6.95 3.62
N LEU A 21 15.22 8.24 3.32
CA LEU A 21 13.94 8.95 3.23
C LEU A 21 13.05 8.33 2.14
N CYS A 22 11.73 8.36 2.36
CA CYS A 22 10.74 7.77 1.46
C CYS A 22 10.97 8.13 -0.01
N TRP A 23 11.25 9.40 -0.32
CA TRP A 23 11.43 9.86 -1.69
C TRP A 23 12.63 9.21 -2.39
N VAL A 24 13.72 8.93 -1.67
CA VAL A 24 14.89 8.22 -2.22
C VAL A 24 14.52 6.77 -2.50
N ARG A 25 13.86 6.11 -1.53
CA ARG A 25 13.46 4.70 -1.67
C ARG A 25 12.47 4.50 -2.81
N SER A 26 11.49 5.39 -2.97
CA SER A 26 10.54 5.32 -4.09
C SER A 26 11.23 5.51 -5.43
N MET A 27 12.19 6.43 -5.53
CA MET A 27 12.97 6.64 -6.76
C MET A 27 13.80 5.41 -7.11
N VAL A 28 14.51 4.83 -6.13
CA VAL A 28 15.32 3.62 -6.33
C VAL A 28 14.44 2.44 -6.72
N ALA A 29 13.33 2.20 -6.02
CA ALA A 29 12.40 1.12 -6.33
C ALA A 29 11.83 1.27 -7.75
N ASN A 30 11.40 2.47 -8.13
CA ASN A 30 10.94 2.76 -9.50
C ASN A 30 12.00 2.50 -10.57
N LEU A 31 13.28 2.70 -10.24
CA LEU A 31 14.38 2.53 -11.18
C LEU A 31 14.78 1.07 -11.38
N ILE A 32 14.78 0.26 -10.32
CA ILE A 32 15.40 -1.07 -10.33
C ILE A 32 14.39 -2.23 -10.38
N ALA A 33 13.13 -1.98 -10.02
CA ALA A 33 12.13 -3.03 -10.01
C ALA A 33 11.73 -3.43 -11.43
N VAL A 34 11.50 -4.73 -11.61
CA VAL A 34 11.03 -5.32 -12.88
C VAL A 34 9.62 -5.89 -12.78
N ASP A 35 9.11 -6.00 -11.57
CA ASP A 35 7.78 -6.46 -11.24
C ASP A 35 7.33 -5.84 -9.89
N VAL A 36 6.07 -6.05 -9.53
CA VAL A 36 5.49 -5.51 -8.30
C VAL A 36 6.17 -6.05 -7.02
N PRO A 37 6.44 -7.36 -6.88
CA PRO A 37 7.15 -7.88 -5.71
C PRO A 37 8.55 -7.30 -5.53
N SER A 38 9.33 -7.16 -6.61
CA SER A 38 10.67 -6.56 -6.56
C SER A 38 10.63 -5.08 -6.19
N TRP A 39 9.60 -4.33 -6.62
CA TRP A 39 9.38 -2.96 -6.17
C TRP A 39 9.16 -2.90 -4.65
N ALA A 40 8.26 -3.74 -4.13
CA ALA A 40 7.98 -3.80 -2.70
C ALA A 40 9.23 -4.15 -1.88
N ASN A 41 10.04 -5.10 -2.36
CA ASN A 41 11.30 -5.48 -1.70
C ASN A 41 12.36 -4.38 -1.75
N ALA A 42 12.52 -3.69 -2.89
CA ALA A 42 13.43 -2.56 -3.02
C ALA A 42 13.02 -1.41 -2.08
N PHE A 43 11.74 -1.04 -2.06
CA PHE A 43 11.22 0.06 -1.24
C PHE A 43 11.35 -0.18 0.27
N LYS A 44 11.28 -1.45 0.71
CA LYS A 44 11.45 -1.85 2.12
C LYS A 44 12.88 -1.65 2.64
N THR A 45 13.86 -1.56 1.75
CA THR A 45 15.27 -1.46 2.14
C THR A 45 15.56 -0.10 2.78
N SER A 46 16.20 -0.11 3.95
CA SER A 46 16.56 1.09 4.72
C SER A 46 15.38 2.03 5.00
N ALA A 47 14.21 1.45 5.30
CA ALA A 47 12.99 2.20 5.60
C ALA A 47 13.20 3.23 6.73
N SER A 48 12.61 4.41 6.57
CA SER A 48 12.77 5.53 7.51
C SER A 48 11.59 5.71 8.45
N GLY A 49 10.40 5.19 8.13
CA GLY A 49 9.19 5.51 8.90
C GLY A 49 8.77 6.99 8.73
N THR A 50 9.17 7.61 7.62
CA THR A 50 8.89 9.01 7.30
C THR A 50 8.09 9.07 6.00
N TYR A 51 7.15 10.01 5.91
CA TYR A 51 6.14 10.06 4.84
C TYR A 51 5.43 8.70 4.69
N ASN A 52 4.78 8.31 5.79
CA ASN A 52 4.09 7.03 5.94
C ASN A 52 2.87 7.00 5.02
N ASN A 53 2.83 6.08 4.07
CA ASN A 53 1.84 6.03 3.01
C ASN A 53 1.33 4.60 2.77
N GLN A 54 0.13 4.51 2.20
CA GLN A 54 -0.35 3.34 1.47
C GLN A 54 0.06 3.46 -0.01
N TRP A 55 0.87 2.53 -0.47
CA TRP A 55 1.34 2.38 -1.85
C TRP A 55 0.52 1.30 -2.56
N LEU A 56 0.00 1.66 -3.73
CA LEU A 56 -0.72 0.75 -4.63
C LEU A 56 0.22 0.45 -5.80
N LEU A 57 0.61 -0.80 -5.95
CA LEU A 57 1.59 -1.25 -6.94
C LEU A 57 0.86 -2.10 -7.97
N LEU A 58 0.79 -1.63 -9.21
CA LEU A 58 0.10 -2.29 -10.30
C LEU A 58 1.07 -2.56 -11.46
N ASP A 59 1.23 -3.83 -11.83
CA ASP A 59 1.86 -4.19 -13.08
C ASP A 59 0.84 -4.04 -14.22
N VAL A 60 0.88 -2.88 -14.88
CA VAL A 60 -0.04 -2.54 -15.96
C VAL A 60 0.10 -3.48 -17.17
N THR A 61 1.26 -4.09 -17.37
CA THR A 61 1.49 -5.01 -18.50
C THR A 61 0.81 -6.34 -18.22
N LYS A 62 1.01 -6.92 -17.02
CA LYS A 62 0.28 -8.11 -16.57
C LYS A 62 -1.23 -7.89 -16.51
N ALA A 63 -1.65 -6.73 -16.02
CA ALA A 63 -3.07 -6.37 -15.94
C ALA A 63 -3.69 -6.30 -17.34
N ALA A 64 -3.07 -5.57 -18.28
CA ALA A 64 -3.54 -5.47 -19.66
C ALA A 64 -3.58 -6.81 -20.37
N ALA A 65 -2.58 -7.68 -20.16
CA ALA A 65 -2.56 -9.03 -20.74
C ALA A 65 -3.71 -9.89 -20.21
N SER A 66 -4.02 -9.80 -18.91
CA SER A 66 -5.12 -10.55 -18.29
C SER A 66 -6.48 -10.03 -18.78
N THR A 67 -6.70 -8.72 -18.74
CA THR A 67 -8.00 -8.11 -19.09
C THR A 67 -8.29 -8.19 -20.58
N SER A 68 -7.29 -8.03 -21.46
CA SER A 68 -7.46 -8.19 -22.91
C SER A 68 -7.85 -9.63 -23.30
N ALA A 69 -7.50 -10.61 -22.47
CA ALA A 69 -7.90 -12.01 -22.63
C ALA A 69 -9.24 -12.33 -21.94
N GLY A 70 -9.91 -11.35 -21.34
CA GLY A 70 -11.13 -11.57 -20.54
C GLY A 70 -10.90 -12.42 -19.30
N LYS A 71 -9.68 -12.40 -18.73
CA LYS A 71 -9.28 -13.21 -17.57
C LYS A 71 -9.09 -12.35 -16.32
N ALA A 72 -9.28 -12.99 -15.17
CA ALA A 72 -8.89 -12.45 -13.88
C ALA A 72 -7.38 -12.11 -13.85
N LEU A 73 -7.04 -11.05 -13.13
CA LEU A 73 -5.66 -10.69 -12.82
C LEU A 73 -4.94 -11.88 -12.20
N GLN A 74 -3.76 -12.19 -12.71
CA GLN A 74 -2.91 -13.24 -12.15
C GLN A 74 -2.29 -12.78 -10.83
N PRO A 75 -1.81 -13.70 -9.97
CA PRO A 75 -1.00 -13.33 -8.81
C PRO A 75 0.17 -12.41 -9.19
N ASP A 76 0.56 -11.57 -8.24
CA ASP A 76 1.59 -10.54 -8.39
C ASP A 76 1.30 -9.53 -9.52
N THR A 77 0.02 -9.21 -9.75
CA THR A 77 -0.38 -8.12 -10.65
C THR A 77 -0.64 -6.84 -9.87
N PHE A 78 -1.25 -6.94 -8.69
CA PHE A 78 -1.58 -5.80 -7.84
C PHE A 78 -1.22 -6.07 -6.39
N TRP A 79 -0.31 -5.28 -5.81
CA TRP A 79 0.03 -5.34 -4.40
C TRP A 79 -0.30 -4.05 -3.68
N VAL A 80 -0.57 -4.16 -2.39
CA VAL A 80 -0.75 -3.02 -1.51
C VAL A 80 0.27 -3.06 -0.39
N LEU A 81 0.99 -1.96 -0.22
CA LEU A 81 2.05 -1.79 0.76
C LEU A 81 1.71 -0.62 1.68
N GLU A 82 1.88 -0.79 2.99
CA GLU A 82 1.75 0.27 3.98
C GLU A 82 3.04 0.39 4.79
N GLU A 83 3.58 1.60 4.87
CA GLU A 83 4.72 1.93 5.73
C GLU A 83 4.26 2.73 6.94
N VAL A 84 4.67 2.29 8.13
CA VAL A 84 4.60 3.03 9.40
C VAL A 84 5.98 2.95 10.07
N PRO A 85 6.29 3.77 11.09
CA PRO A 85 7.59 3.69 11.77
C PRO A 85 7.90 2.28 12.29
N GLY A 86 9.01 1.69 11.80
CA GLY A 86 9.48 0.37 12.21
C GLY A 86 8.75 -0.83 11.57
N LEU A 87 7.76 -0.61 10.69
CA LEU A 87 7.04 -1.71 10.03
C LEU A 87 6.60 -1.34 8.61
N ILE A 88 6.86 -2.25 7.66
CA ILE A 88 6.25 -2.21 6.34
C ILE A 88 5.50 -3.51 6.09
N HIS A 89 4.19 -3.41 5.91
CA HIS A 89 3.35 -4.51 5.44
C HIS A 89 3.24 -4.42 3.92
N ALA A 90 3.44 -5.52 3.17
CA ALA A 90 3.13 -5.56 1.74
C ALA A 90 2.60 -6.94 1.37
N GLU A 91 1.49 -6.98 0.63
CA GLU A 91 0.78 -8.21 0.29
C GLU A 91 0.17 -8.11 -1.12
N ASP A 92 0.08 -9.26 -1.79
CA ASP A 92 -0.62 -9.40 -3.07
C ASP A 92 -2.14 -9.29 -2.87
N GLN A 93 -2.74 -8.30 -3.51
CA GLN A 93 -4.18 -8.03 -3.48
C GLN A 93 -4.84 -8.30 -4.84
N SER A 94 -4.17 -9.01 -5.76
CA SER A 94 -4.71 -9.34 -7.08
C SER A 94 -6.03 -10.11 -6.98
N SER A 95 -6.13 -11.09 -6.07
CA SER A 95 -7.37 -11.85 -5.86
C SER A 95 -8.50 -10.96 -5.35
N ARG A 96 -8.21 -10.05 -4.42
CA ARG A 96 -9.22 -9.14 -3.87
C ARG A 96 -9.67 -8.13 -4.92
N LEU A 97 -8.75 -7.58 -5.70
CA LEU A 97 -9.08 -6.66 -6.79
C LEU A 97 -9.93 -7.36 -7.87
N ASN A 98 -9.71 -8.65 -8.13
CA ASN A 98 -10.59 -9.43 -9.00
C ASN A 98 -12.01 -9.57 -8.44
N SER A 99 -12.16 -9.81 -7.13
CA SER A 99 -13.48 -10.03 -6.52
C SER A 99 -14.24 -8.73 -6.27
N GLU A 100 -13.55 -7.66 -5.91
CA GLU A 100 -14.15 -6.37 -5.55
C GLU A 100 -14.22 -5.41 -6.75
N ALA A 101 -13.48 -5.67 -7.84
CA ALA A 101 -13.36 -4.82 -9.04
C ALA A 101 -12.78 -3.41 -8.82
N TYR A 102 -12.51 -3.01 -7.58
CA TYR A 102 -11.81 -1.78 -7.23
C TYR A 102 -10.97 -1.94 -5.96
N TRP A 103 -10.07 -0.99 -5.71
CA TRP A 103 -9.36 -0.85 -4.45
C TRP A 103 -9.44 0.60 -3.98
N PRO A 104 -10.15 0.90 -2.88
CA PRO A 104 -10.27 2.28 -2.40
C PRO A 104 -9.02 2.67 -1.58
N SER A 105 -8.50 3.88 -1.75
CA SER A 105 -7.37 4.39 -0.95
C SER A 105 -7.63 5.84 -0.56
N PHE A 106 -7.67 6.11 0.74
CA PHE A 106 -8.23 7.36 1.27
C PHE A 106 -7.69 7.70 2.66
N ASN A 107 -6.36 7.63 2.84
CA ASN A 107 -5.66 8.00 4.08
C ASN A 107 -6.01 7.18 5.34
N GLU A 108 -6.79 6.11 5.21
CA GLU A 108 -7.07 5.16 6.28
C GLU A 108 -6.19 3.93 6.14
N ILE A 109 -5.71 3.41 7.26
CA ILE A 109 -4.85 2.23 7.29
C ILE A 109 -5.69 0.97 7.16
N PHE A 110 -5.34 0.14 6.19
CA PHE A 110 -6.02 -1.10 5.84
C PHE A 110 -5.53 -2.29 6.67
N TYR A 111 -4.22 -2.50 6.81
CA TYR A 111 -3.70 -3.71 7.47
C TYR A 111 -3.73 -3.61 9.00
N ASN A 112 -4.19 -4.66 9.69
CA ASN A 112 -4.23 -4.68 11.16
C ASN A 112 -2.85 -4.50 11.83
N SER A 113 -1.79 -4.99 11.19
CA SER A 113 -0.42 -4.87 11.72
C SER A 113 0.05 -3.42 11.74
N THR A 114 -0.20 -2.67 10.66
CA THR A 114 0.16 -1.24 10.56
C THR A 114 -0.77 -0.38 11.41
N ARG A 115 -2.07 -0.71 11.50
CA ARG A 115 -3.02 -0.07 12.41
C ARG A 115 -2.56 -0.14 13.87
N SER A 116 -2.08 -1.31 14.28
CA SER A 116 -1.59 -1.54 15.65
C SER A 116 -0.38 -0.68 16.00
N VAL A 117 0.57 -0.54 15.06
CA VAL A 117 1.76 0.32 15.26
C VAL A 117 1.42 1.80 15.19
N ALA A 118 0.55 2.20 14.26
CA ALA A 118 0.16 3.59 14.09
C ALA A 118 -0.76 4.11 15.20
N GLY A 119 -1.34 3.23 16.03
CA GLY A 119 -2.36 3.62 17.01
C GLY A 119 -3.67 4.10 16.37
N ALA A 120 -3.94 3.67 15.13
CA ALA A 120 -5.04 4.17 14.32
C ALA A 120 -6.41 3.89 14.98
N LYS A 121 -7.15 4.95 15.27
CA LYS A 121 -8.49 4.85 15.89
C LYS A 121 -9.63 4.79 14.87
N GLY A 122 -9.42 5.33 13.67
CA GLY A 122 -10.37 5.32 12.57
C GLY A 122 -10.60 3.91 12.04
N SER A 123 -11.80 3.63 11.53
CA SER A 123 -12.11 2.36 10.86
C SER A 123 -12.13 2.57 9.35
N TYR A 124 -11.41 1.70 8.63
CA TYR A 124 -11.26 1.77 7.19
C TYR A 124 -12.61 1.66 6.47
N ASP A 125 -13.43 0.69 6.88
CA ASP A 125 -14.75 0.35 6.32
C ASP A 125 -15.88 1.28 6.77
N HIS A 126 -15.71 2.02 7.88
CA HIS A 126 -16.74 2.96 8.36
C HIS A 126 -16.48 4.42 7.94
N ALA A 127 -15.32 4.70 7.36
CA ALA A 127 -14.96 6.03 6.88
C ALA A 127 -15.92 6.53 5.79
N MET A 128 -16.23 7.83 5.81
CA MET A 128 -17.13 8.43 4.81
C MET A 128 -16.67 8.16 3.36
N ARG A 129 -15.35 8.24 3.12
CA ARG A 129 -14.79 7.97 1.79
C ARG A 129 -14.92 6.53 1.36
N PHE A 130 -14.83 5.57 2.29
CA PHE A 130 -15.07 4.17 1.97
C PHE A 130 -16.50 3.95 1.50
N ARG A 131 -17.50 4.49 2.22
CA ARG A 131 -18.91 4.39 1.83
C ARG A 131 -19.18 4.97 0.46
N LEU A 132 -18.55 6.11 0.14
CA LEU A 132 -18.66 6.71 -1.19
C LEU A 132 -18.02 5.83 -2.27
N PHE A 133 -16.91 5.16 -1.99
CA PHE A 133 -16.31 4.20 -2.91
C PHE A 133 -17.23 2.98 -3.12
N GLU A 134 -17.80 2.46 -2.05
CA GLU A 134 -18.74 1.34 -2.09
C GLU A 134 -19.99 1.69 -2.91
N GLU A 135 -20.59 2.87 -2.67
CA GLU A 135 -21.79 3.33 -3.36
C GLU A 135 -21.57 3.63 -4.85
N LEU A 136 -20.41 4.19 -5.22
CA LEU A 136 -20.19 4.73 -6.57
C LEU A 136 -19.34 3.83 -7.48
N GLN A 137 -18.56 2.90 -6.93
CA GLN A 137 -17.75 1.95 -7.69
C GLN A 137 -18.20 0.50 -7.50
N GLY A 138 -18.67 0.13 -6.30
CA GLY A 138 -18.97 -1.25 -5.92
C GLY A 138 -20.36 -1.76 -6.30
N GLY A 139 -21.01 -1.13 -7.28
CA GLY A 139 -22.42 -1.32 -7.65
C GLY A 139 -22.91 -2.76 -7.75
#